data_AF-A0A090VZR6-F1
#
_entry.id   AF-A0A090VZR6-F1
#
_cell.length_a   1.000
_cell.length_b   1.000
_cell.length_c   1.000
_cell.angle_alpha   90.00
_cell.angle_beta   90.00
_cell.angle_gamma   90.00
#
_symmetry.space_group_name_H-M   'P 1'
#
loop_
_entity.id
_entity.type
_entity.pdbx_description
1 polymer ?
#
loop_
_entity_poly.entity_id
_entity_poly.type
_entity_poly.pdbx_seq_one_letter_code
_entity_poly.pdbx_strand_id
1 'polypeptide(L)'
;MSNIKTAAKDKVPFGQKMAFGSGHFVLNLLPGALGFFMFFLLTAFGMDPLYAGILGALPRLFDALSDQLWGLFPITQNPSGDAVDLTFL
;
A
#
# COMPACT_ATOMS: atom_id res chain seq x y z
N MET A 1 -16.19 -23.80 24.55
CA MET A 1 -15.82 -22.65 23.69
C MET A 1 -16.86 -21.57 23.89
N SER A 2 -16.48 -20.41 24.43
CA SER A 2 -17.38 -19.29 24.71
C SER A 2 -17.88 -18.66 23.41
N ASN A 3 -19.20 -18.63 23.21
CA ASN A 3 -19.85 -17.96 22.09
C ASN A 3 -19.80 -16.45 22.32
N ILE A 4 -18.72 -15.79 21.89
CA ILE A 4 -18.63 -14.33 21.95
C ILE A 4 -19.54 -13.79 20.85
N LYS A 5 -20.72 -13.30 21.23
CA LYS A 5 -21.62 -12.58 20.33
C LYS A 5 -21.00 -11.21 20.02
N THR A 6 -20.26 -11.12 18.92
CA THR A 6 -19.81 -9.84 18.37
C THR A 6 -21.03 -8.99 18.02
N ALA A 7 -21.11 -7.76 18.56
CA ALA A 7 -22.20 -6.85 18.25
C ALA A 7 -22.18 -6.53 16.74
N ALA A 8 -23.35 -6.40 16.11
CA ALA A 8 -23.45 -6.09 14.68
C ALA A 8 -22.69 -4.81 14.28
N LYS A 9 -22.46 -3.93 15.25
CA LYS A 9 -21.71 -2.66 15.12
C LYS A 9 -20.20 -2.85 14.94
N ASP A 10 -19.63 -3.96 15.43
CA ASP A 10 -18.20 -4.28 15.28
C ASP A 10 -17.90 -5.07 14.00
N LYS A 11 -18.93 -5.40 13.22
CA LYS A 11 -18.80 -6.17 11.98
C LYS A 11 -18.46 -5.23 10.82
N VAL A 12 -17.18 -5.20 10.46
CA VAL A 12 -16.69 -4.45 9.29
C VAL A 12 -17.43 -4.93 8.01
N PRO A 13 -18.00 -4.03 7.20
CA PRO A 13 -18.71 -4.39 5.97
C PRO A 13 -17.79 -5.11 4.98
N PHE A 14 -18.36 -6.04 4.20
CA PHE A 14 -17.60 -6.92 3.32
C PHE A 14 -16.76 -6.16 2.27
N GLY A 15 -17.30 -5.08 1.73
CA GLY A 15 -16.58 -4.21 0.78
C GLY A 15 -15.32 -3.58 1.37
N GLN A 16 -15.36 -3.16 2.64
CA GLN A 16 -14.19 -2.60 3.32
C GLN A 16 -13.13 -3.66 3.58
N LYS A 17 -13.52 -4.90 3.89
CA LYS A 17 -12.57 -6.02 4.02
C LYS A 17 -11.90 -6.37 2.70
N MET A 18 -12.65 -6.34 1.60
CA MET A 18 -12.10 -6.56 0.25
C MET A 18 -11.17 -5.43 -0.18
N ALA A 19 -11.58 -4.17 0.02
CA ALA A 19 -10.77 -3.00 -0.31
C ALA A 19 -9.46 -2.97 0.49
N PHE A 20 -9.53 -3.27 1.79
CA PHE A 20 -8.36 -3.38 2.65
C PHE A 20 -7.41 -4.49 2.21
N GLY A 21 -7.94 -5.68 1.89
CA GLY A 21 -7.16 -6.78 1.36
C GLY A 21 -6.53 -6.49 -0.01
N SER A 22 -7.26 -5.83 -0.92
CA SER A 22 -6.73 -5.47 -2.24
C SER A 22 -5.67 -4.37 -2.17
N GLY A 23 -5.82 -3.39 -1.26
CA GLY A 23 -4.80 -2.35 -1.04
C GLY A 23 -3.49 -2.95 -0.56
N HIS A 24 -3.54 -3.80 0.47
CA HIS A 24 -2.36 -4.52 0.96
C HIS A 24 -1.76 -5.50 -0.06
N PHE A 25 -2.60 -6.09 -0.92
CA PHE A 25 -2.13 -6.95 -2.00
C PHE A 25 -1.33 -6.15 -3.03
N VAL A 26 -1.82 -4.98 -3.45
CA VAL A 26 -1.12 -4.12 -4.42
C VAL A 26 0.20 -3.60 -3.85
N LEU A 27 0.25 -3.24 -2.57
CA LEU A 27 1.48 -2.81 -1.89
C LEU A 27 2.59 -3.87 -1.92
N ASN A 28 2.24 -5.16 -1.88
CA ASN A 28 3.22 -6.25 -2.02
C ASN A 28 3.47 -6.64 -3.49
N LEU A 29 2.47 -6.46 -4.35
CA LEU A 29 2.59 -6.76 -5.78
C LEU A 29 3.48 -5.75 -6.51
N LEU A 30 3.42 -4.46 -6.14
CA LEU A 30 4.17 -3.37 -6.76
C LEU A 30 5.70 -3.64 -6.74
N PRO A 31 6.36 -3.90 -5.59
CA PRO A 31 7.79 -4.22 -5.57
C PRO A 31 8.10 -5.58 -6.22
N GLY A 32 7.18 -6.55 -6.16
CA GLY A 32 7.34 -7.86 -6.80
C GLY A 32 7.34 -7.78 -8.33
N ALA A 33 6.37 -7.06 -8.91
CA ALA A 33 6.26 -6.82 -10.34
C ALA A 33 7.42 -5.95 -10.84
N LEU A 34 7.86 -4.97 -10.05
CA LEU A 34 9.03 -4.14 -10.37
C LEU A 34 10.31 -4.98 -10.46
N GLY A 35 10.54 -5.89 -9.52
CA GLY A 35 11.68 -6.82 -9.56
C GLY A 35 11.63 -7.76 -10.77
N PHE A 36 10.45 -8.26 -11.12
CA PHE A 36 10.25 -9.07 -12.33
C PHE A 36 10.56 -8.27 -13.60
N PHE A 37 10.09 -7.03 -13.71
CA PHE A 37 10.38 -6.16 -14.86
C PHE A 37 11.86 -5.80 -14.99
N MET A 38 12.58 -5.60 -13.87
CA MET A 38 14.02 -5.35 -13.89
C MET A 38 14.81 -6.50 -14.54
N PHE A 39 14.40 -7.76 -14.31
CA PHE A 39 15.01 -8.92 -14.96
C PHE A 39 14.86 -8.89 -16.50
N PHE A 40 13.67 -8.56 -17.00
CA PHE A 40 13.43 -8.44 -18.44
C PHE A 40 14.19 -7.26 -19.05
N LEU A 41 14.31 -6.16 -18.34
CA LEU A 41 15.05 -4.99 -18.80
C LEU A 41 16.56 -5.25 -18.95
N LEU A 42 17.15 -6.02 -18.04
CA LEU A 42 18.56 -6.43 -18.14
C LEU A 42 18.78 -7.47 -19.25
N THR A 43 17.86 -8.43 -19.38
CA THR A 43 18.08 -9.61 -20.24
C THR A 43 17.57 -9.42 -21.67
N ALA A 44 16.45 -8.71 -21.86
CA ALA A 44 15.83 -8.48 -23.17
C ALA A 44 16.26 -7.15 -23.82
N PHE A 45 16.47 -6.10 -23.02
CA PHE A 45 16.90 -4.78 -23.52
C PHE A 45 18.41 -4.52 -23.36
N GLY A 46 19.15 -5.41 -22.68
CA GLY A 46 20.59 -5.25 -22.48
C GLY A 46 20.97 -4.00 -21.69
N MET A 47 20.06 -3.47 -20.87
CA MET A 47 20.28 -2.26 -20.08
C MET A 47 21.36 -2.51 -19.01
N ASP A 48 22.22 -1.52 -18.76
CA ASP A 48 23.25 -1.63 -17.74
C ASP A 48 22.62 -1.81 -16.34
N PRO A 49 23.15 -2.70 -15.48
CA PRO A 49 22.68 -2.93 -14.12
C PRO A 49 22.53 -1.66 -13.28
N LEU A 50 23.38 -0.66 -13.50
CA LEU A 50 23.33 0.60 -12.77
C LEU A 50 22.05 1.38 -13.08
N TYR A 51 21.67 1.49 -14.36
CA TYR A 51 20.47 2.21 -14.79
C TYR A 51 19.20 1.47 -14.41
N ALA A 52 19.19 0.15 -14.52
CA ALA A 52 18.08 -0.67 -14.04
C ALA A 52 17.88 -0.51 -12.52
N GLY A 53 18.97 -0.44 -11.76
CA GLY A 53 18.93 -0.20 -10.31
C GLY A 53 18.35 1.17 -9.94
N ILE A 54 18.77 2.24 -10.64
CA ILE A 54 18.23 3.60 -10.42
C ILE A 54 16.74 3.65 -10.81
N LEU A 55 16.35 3.02 -11.92
CA LEU A 55 14.96 2.96 -12.37
C LEU A 55 14.09 2.17 -11.38
N GLY A 56 14.60 1.07 -10.81
CA GLY A 56 13.94 0.31 -9.76
C GLY A 56 13.90 1.02 -8.40
N ALA A 57 14.81 1.96 -8.15
CA ALA A 57 14.82 2.78 -6.93
C ALA A 57 13.84 3.96 -7.01
N LEU A 58 13.47 4.40 -8.22
CA LEU A 58 12.62 5.56 -8.45
C LEU A 58 11.22 5.44 -7.81
N PRO A 59 10.51 4.30 -7.91
CA PRO A 59 9.23 4.10 -7.24
C PRO A 59 9.35 4.17 -5.72
N ARG A 60 10.43 3.62 -5.15
CA ARG A 60 10.67 3.69 -3.68
C ARG A 60 10.96 5.11 -3.21
N LEU A 61 11.66 5.89 -4.02
CA LEU A 61 11.90 7.31 -3.73
C LEU A 61 10.58 8.09 -3.77
N PHE A 62 9.73 7.83 -4.78
CA PHE A 62 8.42 8.45 -4.86
C PHE A 62 7.52 8.06 -3.68
N ASP A 63 7.51 6.77 -3.31
CA ASP A 63 6.76 6.21 -2.17
C ASP A 63 7.19 6.86 -0.84
N ALA A 64 8.51 6.89 -0.55
CA ALA A 64 9.05 7.54 0.64
C ALA A 64 8.82 9.06 0.68
N LEU A 65 8.72 9.71 -0.48
CA LEU A 65 8.34 11.12 -0.56
C LEU A 65 6.84 11.29 -0.28
N SER A 66 5.97 10.47 -0.87
CA SER A 66 4.53 10.51 -0.57
C SER A 66 4.23 10.19 0.89
N ASP A 67 4.97 9.27 1.53
CA ASP A 67 4.84 8.96 2.96
C ASP A 67 5.04 10.20 3.83
N GLN A 68 6.08 10.98 3.52
CA GLN A 68 6.36 12.23 4.21
C GLN A 68 5.32 13.31 3.92
N LEU A 69 4.73 13.31 2.72
CA LEU A 69 3.64 14.23 2.37
C LEU A 69 2.35 13.92 3.13
N TRP A 70 2.01 12.64 3.33
CA TRP A 70 0.81 12.24 4.09
C TRP A 70 0.90 12.63 5.57
N GLY A 71 2.09 12.55 6.17
CA GLY A 71 2.33 12.93 7.57
C GLY A 71 2.19 14.44 7.87
N LEU A 72 2.13 15.29 6.85
CA LEU A 72 1.98 16.74 7.01
C LEU A 72 0.51 17.20 7.05
N PHE A 73 -0.45 16.32 6.74
CA PHE A 73 -1.87 16.64 6.86
C PHE A 73 -2.34 16.41 8.31
N PRO A 74 -2.72 17.45 9.07
CA PRO A 74 -3.30 17.26 10.38
C PRO A 74 -4.66 16.57 10.23
N ILE A 75 -4.79 15.38 10.80
CA ILE A 75 -6.06 14.68 10.90
C ILE A 75 -6.96 15.53 11.81
N THR A 76 -7.89 16.26 11.23
CA THR A 76 -9.01 16.82 12.00
C THR A 76 -9.82 15.63 12.52
N GLN A 77 -9.69 15.34 13.81
CA GLN A 77 -10.51 14.36 14.52
C GLN A 77 -11.99 14.69 14.30
N ASN A 78 -12.71 13.79 13.65
CA ASN A 78 -14.16 13.82 13.54
C ASN A 78 -14.75 13.61 14.96
N PRO A 79 -15.67 14.47 15.46
CA PRO A 79 -16.21 14.36 16.82
C PRO A 79 -17.05 13.08 17.10
N SER A 80 -17.30 12.22 16.11
CA SER A 80 -18.08 10.98 16.27
C SER A 80 -17.26 9.71 16.57
N GLY A 81 -15.92 9.80 16.69
CA GLY A 81 -15.07 8.68 17.16
C GLY A 81 -14.85 7.56 16.14
N ASP A 82 -15.41 7.68 14.94
CA ASP A 82 -15.12 6.92 13.75
C ASP A 82 -14.05 7.66 12.95
N ALA A 83 -12.79 7.33 13.25
CA ALA A 83 -11.68 7.59 12.35
C ALA A 83 -11.97 6.80 11.07
N VAL A 84 -12.47 7.47 10.04
CA VAL A 84 -12.30 6.98 8.67
C VAL A 84 -10.83 7.16 8.39
N ASP A 85 -10.07 6.14 8.75
CA ASP A 85 -8.65 6.02 8.54
C ASP A 85 -8.43 5.85 7.03
N LEU A 86 -8.43 6.97 6.31
CA LEU A 86 -8.03 7.08 4.91
C LEU A 86 -6.53 6.79 4.72
N THR A 87 -5.84 6.43 5.80
CA THR A 87 -4.43 6.00 5.92
C THR A 87 -4.12 4.65 5.28
N PHE A 88 -5.12 3.95 4.72
CA PHE A 88 -4.91 2.67 4.02
C PHE A 88 -4.90 2.79 2.48
N LEU A 89 -4.08 3.71 1.99
CA LEU A 89 -3.37 3.53 0.72
C LEU A 89 -1.88 3.69 0.97
#